data_AF-A0A953JTD4-F1
#
_entry.id   AF-A0A953JTD4-F1
#
_cell.length_a   1.000
_cell.length_b   1.000
_cell.length_c   1.000
_cell.angle_alpha   90.00
_cell.angle_beta   90.00
_cell.angle_gamma   90.00
#
_symmetry.space_group_name_H-M   'P 1'
#
loop_
_entity.id
_entity.type
_entity.pdbx_description
1 polymer ?
#
loop_
_entity_poly.entity_id
_entity_poly.type
_entity_poly.pdbx_seq_one_letter_code
_entity_poly.pdbx_strand_id
1 'polypeptide(L)'
;MRSVTVTLNGRSVGTLFALGRDRHGFEYDDEYREDPDATPLSVSMPLSARVHSDSHITPFLWNLLPDNPAVLTRWAQQAQVSPRDAFALLSNTDDLPGGVRFIRDEDQRDESGHVEWIDEEDVAHRLAIVREDNAAWRGRPETGRWSVPGTQAKIALLCDDGAWGVPHGITPTNRILKPAIPGLVDHDLNEHLCLRTMAGLGLRVAATSVKTFGEERAIVVERYDRHRGADGVWRRVHQEDMCQALSIRPEFKYESDGGPGIAAIVDLLANSATATESGRTVAEFITAVAFNWVVAGTDAHAKNYSLSGGLSRTVLRRRQRASVRLLPSQGATGDARRHGVPADSGAPRALGTTRSEVQARSG
;
A
#
# COMPACT_ATOMS: atom_id res chain seq x y z
N MET A 1 -23.70 22.00 8.07
CA MET A 1 -22.28 21.68 7.88
C MET A 1 -22.14 20.18 8.06
N ARG A 2 -21.50 19.44 7.15
CA ARG A 2 -21.32 17.99 7.32
C ARG A 2 -20.16 17.77 8.28
N SER A 3 -20.36 16.96 9.30
CA SER A 3 -19.34 16.58 10.28
C SER A 3 -19.47 15.11 10.64
N VAL A 4 -18.36 14.52 11.06
CA VAL A 4 -18.29 13.17 11.62
C VAL A 4 -17.36 13.18 12.82
N THR A 5 -17.71 12.38 13.83
CA THR A 5 -16.82 12.10 14.94
C THR A 5 -15.70 11.19 14.44
N VAL A 6 -14.45 11.55 14.71
CA VAL A 6 -13.30 10.70 14.40
C VAL A 6 -12.96 9.91 15.65
N THR A 7 -12.84 8.59 15.50
CA THR A 7 -12.31 7.74 16.57
C THR A 7 -10.98 7.13 16.14
N LEU A 8 -10.10 6.91 17.10
CA LEU A 8 -8.81 6.25 16.92
C LEU A 8 -8.70 5.11 17.93
N ASN A 9 -8.57 3.87 17.45
CA ASN A 9 -8.55 2.66 18.28
C ASN A 9 -9.75 2.54 19.24
N GLY A 10 -10.91 3.09 18.86
CA GLY A 10 -12.14 3.05 19.65
C GLY A 10 -12.34 4.25 20.61
N ARG A 11 -11.40 5.20 20.67
CA ARG A 11 -11.54 6.42 21.47
C ARG A 11 -11.88 7.62 20.58
N SER A 12 -12.79 8.50 21.00
CA SER A 12 -13.02 9.78 20.32
C SER A 12 -11.76 10.63 20.35
N VAL A 13 -11.36 11.18 19.20
CA VAL A 13 -10.20 12.06 19.09
C VAL A 13 -10.54 13.48 18.69
N GLY A 14 -11.70 13.69 18.07
CA GLY A 14 -12.08 14.98 17.54
C GLY A 14 -13.13 14.90 16.45
N THR A 15 -13.38 16.04 15.81
CA THR A 15 -14.39 16.19 14.77
C THR A 15 -13.77 16.56 13.44
N LEU A 16 -14.09 15.78 12.40
CA LEU A 16 -13.79 16.11 11.01
C LEU A 16 -15.02 16.81 10.41
N PHE A 17 -14.83 17.96 9.78
CA PHE A 17 -15.91 18.73 9.20
C PHE A 17 -15.59 19.25 7.79
N ALA A 18 -16.62 19.33 6.96
CA ALA A 18 -16.54 19.89 5.62
C ALA A 18 -16.81 21.40 5.65
N LEU A 19 -15.84 22.20 5.20
CA LEU A 19 -15.93 23.66 5.01
C LEU A 19 -16.42 24.04 3.59
N GLY A 20 -16.74 23.05 2.76
CA GLY A 20 -17.17 23.18 1.38
C GLY A 20 -17.27 21.81 0.71
N ARG A 21 -17.23 21.76 -0.63
CA ARG A 21 -17.15 20.47 -1.36
C ARG A 21 -15.77 19.83 -1.24
N ASP A 22 -14.71 20.62 -1.36
CA ASP A 22 -13.33 20.13 -1.47
C ASP A 22 -12.41 20.65 -0.35
N ARG A 23 -12.96 21.33 0.66
CA ARG A 23 -12.20 21.82 1.81
C ARG A 23 -12.72 21.23 3.11
N HIS A 24 -11.79 20.77 3.92
CA HIS A 24 -12.05 20.11 5.18
C HIS A 24 -11.26 20.77 6.31
N GLY A 25 -11.74 20.58 7.53
CA GLY A 25 -10.98 20.88 8.74
C GLY A 25 -11.16 19.75 9.73
N PHE A 26 -10.17 19.60 10.60
CA PHE A 26 -10.23 18.68 11.71
C PHE A 26 -9.89 19.42 12.99
N GLU A 27 -10.66 19.18 14.03
CA GLU A 27 -10.45 19.75 15.35
C GLU A 27 -10.36 18.61 16.36
N TYR A 28 -9.24 18.53 17.07
CA TYR A 28 -9.06 17.60 18.18
C TYR A 28 -9.90 18.01 19.39
N ASP A 29 -10.39 17.01 20.13
CA ASP A 29 -10.99 17.22 21.45
C ASP A 29 -9.90 17.66 22.45
N ASP A 30 -10.18 18.66 23.30
CA ASP A 30 -9.19 19.16 24.27
C ASP A 30 -8.74 18.05 25.24
N GLU A 31 -9.67 17.23 25.74
CA GLU A 31 -9.37 16.08 26.61
C GLU A 31 -8.47 15.03 25.93
N TYR A 32 -8.57 14.87 24.60
CA TYR A 32 -7.67 13.99 23.86
C TYR A 32 -6.25 14.56 23.78
N ARG A 33 -6.12 15.88 23.60
CA ARG A 33 -4.81 16.54 23.47
C ARG A 33 -4.04 16.63 24.78
N GLU A 34 -4.76 16.74 25.89
CA GLU A 34 -4.18 16.84 27.23
C GLU A 34 -3.69 15.49 27.77
N ASP A 35 -4.07 14.39 27.14
CA ASP A 35 -3.62 13.06 27.52
C ASP A 35 -2.16 12.83 27.06
N PRO A 36 -1.22 12.55 27.98
CA PRO A 36 0.18 12.31 27.65
C PRO A 36 0.41 11.06 26.79
N ASP A 37 -0.52 10.11 26.79
CA ASP A 37 -0.46 8.87 26.01
C ASP A 37 -1.23 8.97 24.68
N ALA A 38 -1.79 10.14 24.35
CA ALA A 38 -2.52 10.34 23.11
C ALA A 38 -1.61 10.23 21.88
N THR A 39 -2.15 9.59 20.85
CA THR A 39 -1.48 9.45 19.55
C THR A 39 -2.13 10.42 18.57
N PRO A 40 -1.38 11.28 17.87
CA PRO A 40 -1.99 12.13 16.86
C PRO A 40 -2.62 11.28 15.75
N LEU A 41 -3.70 11.80 15.14
CA LEU A 41 -4.36 11.19 13.99
C LEU A 41 -3.38 10.97 12.82
N SER A 42 -2.43 11.89 12.65
CA SER A 42 -1.28 11.81 11.75
C SER A 42 -0.12 12.58 12.35
N VAL A 43 1.12 12.18 12.08
CA VAL A 43 2.32 12.97 12.38
C VAL A 43 2.24 14.38 11.77
N SER A 44 1.57 14.52 10.64
CA SER A 44 1.32 15.83 10.01
C SER A 44 0.25 16.69 10.71
N MET A 45 -0.45 16.12 11.69
CA MET A 45 -1.49 16.78 12.49
C MET A 45 -1.15 16.69 13.99
N PRO A 46 -0.10 17.37 14.47
CA PRO A 46 0.36 17.25 15.86
C PRO A 46 -0.68 17.75 16.87
N LEU A 47 -0.71 17.13 18.06
CA LEU A 47 -1.61 17.47 19.17
C LEU A 47 -1.36 18.88 19.75
N SER A 48 -0.18 19.47 19.49
CA SER A 48 0.13 20.85 19.90
C SER A 48 -0.80 21.87 19.26
N ALA A 49 -1.35 21.60 18.09
CA ALA A 49 -2.37 22.39 17.42
C ALA A 49 -3.75 21.74 17.57
N ARG A 50 -4.73 22.53 18.00
CA ARG A 50 -6.12 22.08 18.16
C ARG A 50 -6.82 21.85 16.82
N VAL A 51 -6.59 22.75 15.86
CA VAL A 51 -7.29 22.78 14.57
C VAL A 51 -6.28 22.60 13.44
N HIS A 52 -6.61 21.71 12.50
CA HIS A 52 -5.81 21.41 11.32
C HIS A 52 -6.57 21.76 10.05
N SER A 53 -5.89 22.44 9.13
CA SER A 53 -6.47 22.92 7.88
C SER A 53 -6.46 21.85 6.78
N ASP A 54 -7.23 22.10 5.72
CA ASP A 54 -7.38 21.22 4.56
C ASP A 54 -6.07 20.71 3.95
N SER A 55 -4.98 21.50 4.06
CA SER A 55 -3.64 21.12 3.57
C SER A 55 -3.10 19.84 4.19
N HIS A 56 -3.55 19.46 5.39
CA HIS A 56 -3.23 18.18 6.03
C HIS A 56 -4.37 17.16 5.87
N ILE A 57 -5.61 17.63 5.93
CA ILE A 57 -6.79 16.75 5.97
C ILE A 57 -7.02 16.07 4.62
N THR A 58 -7.02 16.83 3.53
CA THR A 58 -7.31 16.29 2.21
C THR A 58 -6.29 15.21 1.81
N PRO A 59 -4.96 15.43 1.94
CA PRO A 59 -3.99 14.36 1.77
C PRO A 59 -4.24 13.15 2.66
N PHE A 60 -4.53 13.35 3.95
CA PHE A 60 -4.80 12.25 4.87
C PHE A 60 -5.97 11.37 4.43
N LEU A 61 -7.12 11.99 4.09
CA LEU A 61 -8.32 11.29 3.65
C LEU A 61 -8.11 10.53 2.34
N TRP A 62 -7.53 11.18 1.33
CA TRP A 62 -7.31 10.54 0.03
C TRP A 62 -6.37 9.33 0.12
N ASN A 63 -5.40 9.36 1.03
CA ASN A 63 -4.49 8.22 1.22
C ASN A 63 -5.14 7.01 1.91
N LEU A 64 -6.32 7.15 2.55
CA LEU A 64 -7.10 6.03 3.10
C LEU A 64 -7.94 5.31 2.03
N LEU A 65 -8.10 5.90 0.85
CA LEU A 65 -8.91 5.38 -0.25
C LEU A 65 -8.08 4.57 -1.26
N PRO A 66 -8.73 3.74 -2.11
CA PRO A 66 -8.07 3.12 -3.26
C PRO A 66 -7.53 4.16 -4.24
N ASP A 67 -6.36 3.89 -4.83
CA ASP A 67 -5.76 4.77 -5.83
C ASP A 67 -6.41 4.59 -7.22
N ASN A 68 -7.25 3.57 -7.41
CA ASN A 68 -7.90 3.26 -8.69
C ASN A 68 -9.19 4.09 -8.86
N PRO A 69 -9.26 5.05 -9.82
CA PRO A 69 -10.44 5.90 -10.00
C PRO A 69 -11.73 5.14 -10.34
N ALA A 70 -11.61 3.98 -10.99
CA ALA A 70 -12.77 3.15 -11.32
C ALA A 70 -13.38 2.51 -10.06
N VAL A 71 -12.56 2.12 -9.08
CA VAL A 71 -13.04 1.64 -7.77
C VAL A 71 -13.79 2.77 -7.06
N LEU A 72 -13.20 3.96 -7.01
CA LEU A 72 -13.82 5.13 -6.38
C LEU A 72 -15.15 5.52 -7.03
N THR A 73 -15.22 5.44 -8.37
CA THR A 73 -16.46 5.71 -9.12
C THR A 73 -17.57 4.74 -8.74
N ARG A 74 -17.27 3.45 -8.58
CA ARG A 74 -18.27 2.47 -8.16
C ARG A 74 -18.71 2.65 -6.72
N TRP A 75 -17.78 2.90 -5.81
CA TRP A 75 -18.12 3.17 -4.40
C TRP A 75 -18.99 4.43 -4.29
N ALA A 76 -18.68 5.46 -5.06
CA ALA A 76 -19.48 6.67 -5.13
C ALA A 76 -20.91 6.40 -5.63
N GLN A 77 -21.07 5.58 -6.66
CA GLN A 77 -22.39 5.17 -7.16
C GLN A 77 -23.17 4.37 -6.12
N GLN A 78 -22.53 3.40 -5.45
CA GLN A 78 -23.16 2.59 -4.40
C GLN A 78 -23.61 3.44 -3.21
N ALA A 79 -22.80 4.42 -2.81
CA ALA A 79 -23.10 5.33 -1.70
C ALA A 79 -23.92 6.57 -2.12
N GLN A 80 -24.22 6.74 -3.41
CA GLN A 80 -24.90 7.90 -3.99
C GLN A 80 -24.22 9.25 -3.66
N VAL A 81 -22.88 9.28 -3.72
CA VAL A 81 -22.04 10.46 -3.47
C VAL A 81 -21.16 10.78 -4.67
N SER A 82 -20.38 11.86 -4.59
CA SER A 82 -19.39 12.20 -5.62
C SER A 82 -18.12 11.35 -5.46
N PRO A 83 -17.52 10.82 -6.55
CA PRO A 83 -16.22 10.14 -6.48
C PRO A 83 -15.06 11.07 -6.17
N ARG A 84 -15.29 12.39 -6.15
CA ARG A 84 -14.31 13.42 -5.76
C ARG A 84 -14.43 13.85 -4.29
N ASP A 85 -15.43 13.33 -3.58
CA ASP A 85 -15.70 13.70 -2.19
C ASP A 85 -15.17 12.60 -1.25
N ALA A 86 -13.88 12.70 -0.90
CA ALA A 86 -13.21 11.73 -0.03
C ALA A 86 -13.89 11.61 1.34
N PHE A 87 -14.35 12.73 1.90
CA PHE A 87 -15.11 12.75 3.15
C PHE A 87 -16.36 11.88 3.05
N ALA A 88 -17.16 12.04 2.00
CA ALA A 88 -18.40 11.28 1.83
C ALA A 88 -18.14 9.80 1.55
N LEU A 89 -17.11 9.46 0.76
CA LEU A 89 -16.70 8.07 0.52
C LEU A 89 -16.27 7.36 1.81
N LEU A 90 -15.45 8.04 2.63
CA LEU A 90 -14.94 7.50 3.89
C LEU A 90 -16.01 7.41 4.97
N SER A 91 -16.95 8.36 5.00
CA SER A 91 -18.11 8.32 5.91
C SER A 91 -19.08 7.17 5.63
N ASN A 92 -18.95 6.50 4.47
CA ASN A 92 -19.69 5.29 4.10
C ASN A 92 -18.79 4.04 4.16
N THR A 93 -17.69 4.09 4.90
CA THR A 93 -16.72 2.99 5.03
C THR A 93 -16.45 2.70 6.52
N ASP A 94 -16.70 1.47 6.94
CA ASP A 94 -16.62 1.05 8.34
C ASP A 94 -15.19 0.70 8.76
N ASP A 95 -14.44 0.04 7.87
CA ASP A 95 -13.12 -0.51 8.18
C ASP A 95 -12.00 0.10 7.32
N LEU A 96 -11.21 0.98 7.92
CA LEU A 96 -10.14 1.72 7.27
C LEU A 96 -8.74 1.19 7.63
N PRO A 97 -7.67 1.56 6.89
CA PRO A 97 -6.31 1.36 7.33
C PRO A 97 -6.09 2.00 8.70
N GLY A 98 -5.41 1.29 9.60
CA GLY A 98 -5.09 1.80 10.92
C GLY A 98 -6.26 1.74 11.90
N GLY A 99 -6.22 2.68 12.85
CA GLY A 99 -7.12 2.76 13.99
C GLY A 99 -8.29 3.70 13.78
N VAL A 100 -8.28 4.45 12.67
CA VAL A 100 -9.24 5.51 12.39
C VAL A 100 -10.59 4.96 11.97
N ARG A 101 -11.66 5.57 12.47
CA ARG A 101 -13.02 5.44 11.93
C ARG A 101 -13.70 6.80 11.91
N PHE A 102 -14.58 6.99 10.94
CA PHE A 102 -15.45 8.15 10.83
C PHE A 102 -16.87 7.73 11.19
N ILE A 103 -17.41 8.31 12.26
CA ILE A 103 -18.73 7.97 12.80
C ILE A 103 -19.66 9.14 12.52
N ARG A 104 -20.72 8.90 11.76
CA ARG A 104 -21.78 9.89 11.53
C ARG A 104 -22.67 9.97 12.77
N ASP A 105 -23.26 11.13 13.02
CA ASP A 105 -24.14 11.32 14.19
C ASP A 105 -25.34 10.34 14.20
N GLU A 106 -25.81 9.97 13.02
CA GLU A 106 -26.86 8.97 12.79
C GLU A 106 -26.44 7.55 13.19
N ASP A 107 -25.14 7.24 13.11
CA ASP A 107 -24.54 5.91 13.28
C ASP A 107 -23.91 5.73 14.68
N GLN A 108 -23.96 6.75 15.56
CA GLN A 108 -23.38 6.70 16.91
C GLN A 108 -23.94 5.58 17.81
N ARG A 109 -25.00 4.88 17.37
CA ARG A 109 -25.69 3.84 18.16
C ARG A 109 -25.44 2.41 17.68
N ASP A 110 -24.85 2.18 16.51
CA ASP A 110 -24.56 0.82 16.04
C ASP A 110 -23.11 0.43 16.32
N GLU A 111 -22.81 0.26 17.62
CA GLU A 111 -21.59 -0.39 18.07
C GLU A 111 -21.67 -1.92 17.94
N SER A 112 -22.76 -2.46 17.38
CA SER A 112 -22.87 -3.91 17.21
C SER A 112 -21.99 -4.35 16.04
N GLY A 113 -21.13 -5.33 16.30
CA GLY A 113 -20.32 -5.99 15.30
C GLY A 113 -20.90 -7.37 15.01
N HIS A 114 -21.03 -7.73 13.75
CA HIS A 114 -21.37 -9.10 13.36
C HIS A 114 -20.49 -9.57 12.20
N VAL A 115 -20.47 -10.88 12.01
CA VAL A 115 -19.71 -11.55 10.95
C VAL A 115 -20.66 -12.44 10.18
N GLU A 116 -20.77 -12.21 8.89
CA GLU A 116 -21.37 -13.15 7.96
C GLU A 116 -20.29 -14.16 7.55
N TRP A 117 -20.36 -15.37 8.11
CA TRP A 117 -19.41 -16.44 7.79
C TRP A 117 -19.68 -17.01 6.41
N ILE A 118 -18.63 -17.19 5.62
CA ILE A 118 -18.66 -17.65 4.23
C ILE A 118 -17.73 -18.84 4.07
N ASP A 119 -18.01 -19.69 3.08
CA ASP A 119 -17.15 -20.81 2.74
C ASP A 119 -16.03 -20.41 1.77
N GLU A 120 -15.15 -21.36 1.43
CA GLU A 120 -14.05 -21.11 0.50
C GLU A 120 -14.51 -20.94 -0.95
N GLU A 121 -15.70 -21.45 -1.31
CA GLU A 121 -16.29 -21.28 -2.65
C GLU A 121 -16.75 -19.82 -2.85
N ASP A 122 -17.38 -19.23 -1.84
CA ASP A 122 -17.70 -17.81 -1.80
C ASP A 122 -16.44 -16.93 -1.89
N VAL A 123 -15.37 -17.31 -1.20
CA VAL A 123 -14.07 -16.61 -1.30
C VAL A 123 -13.52 -16.71 -2.72
N ALA A 124 -13.56 -17.90 -3.33
CA ALA A 124 -13.13 -18.12 -4.71
C ALA A 124 -13.93 -17.24 -5.68
N HIS A 125 -15.26 -17.22 -5.57
CA HIS A 125 -16.13 -16.43 -6.43
C HIS A 125 -15.84 -14.92 -6.31
N ARG A 126 -15.61 -14.42 -5.09
CA ARG A 126 -15.22 -13.01 -4.86
C ARG A 126 -13.87 -12.67 -5.48
N LEU A 127 -12.90 -13.58 -5.39
CA LEU A 127 -11.58 -13.42 -6.03
C LEU A 127 -11.69 -13.41 -7.56
N ALA A 128 -12.50 -14.29 -8.14
CA ALA A 128 -12.75 -14.36 -9.58
C ALA A 128 -13.32 -13.04 -10.11
N ILE A 129 -14.35 -12.49 -9.44
CA ILE A 129 -14.96 -11.19 -9.79
C ILE A 129 -13.90 -10.08 -9.82
N VAL A 130 -13.06 -10.00 -8.77
CA VAL A 130 -12.06 -8.92 -8.64
C VAL A 130 -10.87 -9.12 -9.59
N ARG A 131 -10.57 -10.36 -9.98
CA ARG A 131 -9.54 -10.70 -10.98
C ARG A 131 -9.98 -10.28 -12.39
N GLU A 132 -11.23 -10.56 -12.75
CA GLU A 132 -11.82 -10.18 -14.04
C GLU A 132 -12.06 -8.66 -14.12
N ASP A 133 -12.53 -8.08 -13.02
CA ASP A 133 -12.88 -6.67 -12.93
C ASP A 133 -12.13 -6.01 -11.77
N ASN A 134 -10.99 -5.40 -12.10
CA ASN A 134 -10.11 -4.74 -11.14
C ASN A 134 -10.78 -3.59 -10.35
N ALA A 135 -11.99 -3.16 -10.71
CA ALA A 135 -12.75 -2.15 -9.97
C ALA A 135 -13.80 -2.75 -9.01
N ALA A 136 -14.02 -4.07 -9.01
CA ALA A 136 -15.13 -4.74 -8.31
C ALA A 136 -14.80 -5.14 -6.87
N TRP A 137 -13.95 -4.37 -6.17
CA TRP A 137 -13.41 -4.76 -4.85
C TRP A 137 -14.47 -5.01 -3.79
N ARG A 138 -15.55 -4.22 -3.82
CA ARG A 138 -16.75 -4.37 -2.97
C ARG A 138 -17.96 -4.80 -3.80
N GLY A 139 -17.80 -5.76 -4.73
CA GLY A 139 -18.75 -6.09 -5.81
C GLY A 139 -20.22 -5.78 -5.54
N ARG A 140 -20.75 -6.16 -4.36
CA ARG A 140 -22.08 -5.78 -3.84
C ARG A 140 -22.03 -5.30 -2.37
N PRO A 141 -23.05 -4.60 -1.83
CA PRO A 141 -23.05 -4.12 -0.44
C PRO A 141 -22.76 -5.19 0.63
N GLU A 142 -23.17 -6.44 0.40
CA GLU A 142 -22.88 -7.63 1.22
C GLU A 142 -21.41 -8.10 1.19
N THR A 143 -20.52 -7.35 0.54
CA THR A 143 -19.09 -7.66 0.50
C THR A 143 -18.25 -6.93 1.55
N GLY A 144 -18.93 -6.23 2.46
CA GLY A 144 -18.34 -5.45 3.55
C GLY A 144 -17.98 -4.03 3.13
N ARG A 145 -17.91 -3.12 4.11
CA ARG A 145 -17.60 -1.70 3.90
C ARG A 145 -16.18 -1.39 4.39
N TRP A 146 -15.17 -1.83 3.65
CA TRP A 146 -13.76 -1.65 4.02
C TRP A 146 -12.96 -0.90 2.95
N SER A 147 -11.91 -0.18 3.35
CA SER A 147 -10.95 0.44 2.44
C SER A 147 -9.53 -0.04 2.67
N VAL A 148 -8.80 -0.27 1.57
CA VAL A 148 -7.39 -0.66 1.58
C VAL A 148 -6.66 0.03 0.41
N PRO A 149 -5.77 1.00 0.65
CA PRO A 149 -5.18 1.86 -0.38
C PRO A 149 -4.40 1.14 -1.50
N GLY A 150 -4.20 1.85 -2.61
CA GLY A 150 -3.42 1.47 -3.79
C GLY A 150 -4.24 0.99 -5.01
N THR A 151 -3.58 0.62 -6.11
CA THR A 151 -4.20 0.38 -7.44
C THR A 151 -4.70 -1.04 -7.73
N GLN A 152 -3.89 -2.06 -7.44
CA GLN A 152 -4.23 -3.47 -7.64
C GLN A 152 -5.50 -3.93 -6.92
N ALA A 153 -6.33 -4.71 -7.63
CA ALA A 153 -7.35 -5.62 -7.14
C ALA A 153 -7.05 -6.28 -5.79
N LYS A 154 -8.05 -6.34 -4.91
CA LYS A 154 -8.03 -7.11 -3.66
C LYS A 154 -9.42 -7.18 -3.03
N ILE A 155 -9.55 -8.09 -2.08
CA ILE A 155 -10.64 -8.12 -1.10
C ILE A 155 -10.06 -8.09 0.32
N ALA A 156 -10.86 -7.72 1.32
CA ALA A 156 -10.50 -7.83 2.72
C ALA A 156 -11.59 -8.59 3.47
N LEU A 157 -11.17 -9.52 4.33
CA LEU A 157 -12.04 -10.43 5.07
C LEU A 157 -11.55 -10.58 6.52
N LEU A 158 -12.43 -11.08 7.37
CA LEU A 158 -12.05 -11.68 8.64
C LEU A 158 -11.70 -13.15 8.41
N CYS A 159 -10.63 -13.62 9.05
CA CYS A 159 -10.31 -15.03 9.19
C CYS A 159 -10.03 -15.34 10.65
N ASP A 160 -10.86 -16.16 11.29
CA ASP A 160 -10.69 -16.60 12.68
C ASP A 160 -10.72 -18.13 12.72
N ASP A 161 -9.69 -18.74 13.33
CA ASP A 161 -9.51 -20.19 13.41
C ASP A 161 -9.73 -20.95 12.09
N GLY A 162 -9.33 -20.32 10.97
CA GLY A 162 -9.44 -20.87 9.62
C GLY A 162 -10.76 -20.60 8.90
N ALA A 163 -11.81 -20.15 9.60
CA ALA A 163 -13.08 -19.76 9.00
C ALA A 163 -12.99 -18.35 8.40
N TRP A 164 -13.64 -18.13 7.26
CA TRP A 164 -13.68 -16.84 6.56
C TRP A 164 -15.01 -16.13 6.79
N GLY A 165 -14.98 -14.81 6.93
CA GLY A 165 -16.20 -14.04 7.12
C GLY A 165 -16.11 -12.61 6.60
N VAL A 166 -17.26 -12.05 6.28
CA VAL A 166 -17.46 -10.63 5.98
C VAL A 166 -17.87 -9.93 7.27
N PRO A 167 -17.00 -9.08 7.84
CA PRO A 167 -17.35 -8.36 9.06
C PRO A 167 -18.14 -7.09 8.73
N HIS A 168 -19.04 -6.72 9.64
CA HIS A 168 -19.87 -5.53 9.58
C HIS A 168 -19.80 -4.73 10.89
N GLY A 169 -20.10 -3.44 10.81
CA GLY A 169 -20.12 -2.54 11.97
C GLY A 169 -18.73 -2.35 12.57
N ILE A 170 -18.58 -2.60 13.87
CA ILE A 170 -17.30 -2.39 14.56
C ILE A 170 -16.27 -3.49 14.29
N THR A 171 -16.69 -4.68 13.84
CA THR A 171 -15.79 -5.81 13.62
C THR A 171 -14.86 -5.51 12.45
N PRO A 172 -13.53 -5.56 12.61
CA PRO A 172 -12.60 -5.25 11.53
C PRO A 172 -12.32 -6.48 10.64
N THR A 173 -11.91 -6.23 9.39
CA THR A 173 -11.19 -7.26 8.61
C THR A 173 -9.78 -7.46 9.19
N ASN A 174 -9.21 -8.65 9.04
CA ASN A 174 -7.84 -8.97 9.50
C ASN A 174 -6.95 -9.62 8.42
N ARG A 175 -7.50 -9.88 7.23
CA ARG A 175 -6.78 -10.39 6.05
C ARG A 175 -7.08 -9.52 4.84
N ILE A 176 -6.05 -9.30 4.02
CA ILE A 176 -6.17 -8.75 2.67
C ILE A 176 -5.80 -9.87 1.70
N LEU A 177 -6.70 -10.22 0.79
CA LEU A 177 -6.46 -11.23 -0.24
C LEU A 177 -6.26 -10.51 -1.57
N LYS A 178 -5.15 -10.81 -2.24
CA LYS A 178 -4.83 -10.23 -3.54
C LYS A 178 -4.78 -11.35 -4.57
N PRO A 179 -5.69 -11.37 -5.56
CA PRO A 179 -5.62 -12.38 -6.62
C PRO A 179 -4.36 -12.16 -7.47
N ALA A 180 -3.94 -13.23 -8.16
CA ALA A 180 -2.91 -13.12 -9.19
C ALA A 180 -3.32 -12.07 -10.26
N ILE A 181 -2.37 -11.26 -10.70
CA ILE A 181 -2.64 -10.26 -11.74
C ILE A 181 -2.66 -10.98 -13.11
N PRO A 182 -3.73 -10.83 -13.92
CA PRO A 182 -3.76 -11.38 -15.27
C PRO A 182 -2.56 -10.93 -16.10
N GLY A 183 -1.89 -11.88 -16.76
CA GLY A 183 -0.70 -11.62 -17.58
C GLY A 183 0.62 -11.51 -16.81
N LEU A 184 0.61 -11.56 -15.47
CA LEU A 184 1.82 -11.64 -14.65
C LEU A 184 1.90 -13.02 -13.98
N VAL A 185 2.68 -13.90 -14.61
CA VAL A 185 2.92 -15.27 -14.13
C VAL A 185 3.50 -15.23 -12.71
N ASP A 186 2.90 -16.01 -11.81
CA ASP A 186 3.36 -16.25 -10.43
C ASP A 186 3.64 -14.99 -9.60
N HIS A 187 2.92 -13.91 -9.89
CA HIS A 187 3.13 -12.64 -9.22
C HIS A 187 2.82 -12.66 -7.72
N ASP A 188 1.78 -13.40 -7.34
CA ASP A 188 1.39 -13.66 -5.96
C ASP A 188 2.48 -14.44 -5.19
N LEU A 189 3.08 -15.45 -5.84
CA LEU A 189 4.24 -16.18 -5.30
C LEU A 189 5.46 -15.28 -5.16
N ASN A 190 5.74 -14.45 -6.16
CA ASN A 190 6.84 -13.49 -6.13
C ASN A 190 6.68 -12.51 -4.95
N GLU A 191 5.49 -11.96 -4.75
CA GLU A 191 5.21 -11.07 -3.62
C GLU A 191 5.43 -11.78 -2.27
N HIS A 192 4.94 -13.01 -2.14
CA HIS A 192 5.12 -13.83 -0.94
C HIS A 192 6.61 -14.11 -0.66
N LEU A 193 7.37 -14.55 -1.66
CA LEU A 193 8.80 -14.84 -1.54
C LEU A 193 9.59 -13.60 -1.14
N CYS A 194 9.27 -12.44 -1.71
CA CYS A 194 9.94 -11.19 -1.35
C CYS A 194 9.66 -10.80 0.11
N LEU A 195 8.41 -10.89 0.57
CA LEU A 195 8.06 -10.60 1.96
C LEU A 195 8.70 -11.61 2.93
N ARG A 196 8.70 -12.90 2.60
CA ARG A 196 9.39 -13.92 3.38
C ARG A 196 10.89 -13.68 3.45
N THR A 197 11.52 -13.23 2.37
CA THR A 197 12.96 -12.91 2.34
C THR A 197 13.26 -11.68 3.20
N MET A 198 12.48 -10.61 3.07
CA MET A 198 12.62 -9.43 3.94
C MET A 198 12.44 -9.78 5.43
N ALA A 199 11.47 -10.63 5.77
CA ALA A 199 11.32 -11.14 7.13
C ALA A 199 12.57 -11.93 7.61
N GLY A 200 13.16 -12.75 6.74
CA GLY A 200 14.40 -13.47 7.01
C GLY A 200 15.62 -12.56 7.22
N LEU A 201 15.59 -11.34 6.67
CA LEU A 201 16.58 -10.28 6.92
C LEU A 201 16.31 -9.51 8.23
N GLY A 202 15.30 -9.91 9.02
CA GLY A 202 14.92 -9.24 10.26
C GLY A 202 14.04 -8.01 10.07
N LEU A 203 13.53 -7.73 8.87
CA LEU A 203 12.65 -6.60 8.62
C LEU A 203 11.22 -6.87 9.10
N ARG A 204 10.58 -5.82 9.63
CA ARG A 204 9.17 -5.84 10.02
C ARG A 204 8.29 -5.71 8.78
N VAL A 205 7.77 -6.84 8.33
CA VAL A 205 6.87 -6.94 7.16
C VAL A 205 5.57 -7.65 7.55
N ALA A 206 4.53 -7.44 6.76
CA ALA A 206 3.28 -8.19 6.92
C ALA A 206 3.52 -9.70 6.72
N ALA A 207 2.95 -10.52 7.61
CA ALA A 207 2.93 -11.97 7.44
C ALA A 207 2.05 -12.33 6.23
N THR A 208 2.50 -13.31 5.44
CA THR A 208 1.80 -13.73 4.23
C THR A 208 1.82 -15.23 4.04
N SER A 209 0.83 -15.73 3.31
CA SER A 209 0.76 -17.08 2.75
C SER A 209 0.15 -17.02 1.36
N VAL A 210 0.41 -18.01 0.50
CA VAL A 210 -0.32 -18.19 -0.75
C VAL A 210 -1.33 -19.32 -0.56
N LYS A 211 -2.59 -19.06 -0.89
CA LYS A 211 -3.69 -20.03 -0.79
C LYS A 211 -4.42 -20.13 -2.11
N THR A 212 -5.00 -21.29 -2.36
CA THR A 212 -5.87 -21.58 -3.50
C THR A 212 -7.29 -21.78 -2.97
N PHE A 213 -8.25 -21.06 -3.55
CA PHE A 213 -9.68 -21.13 -3.26
C PHE A 213 -10.37 -21.52 -4.56
N GLY A 214 -10.86 -22.77 -4.67
CA GLY A 214 -11.33 -23.30 -5.95
C GLY A 214 -10.25 -23.18 -7.04
N GLU A 215 -10.55 -22.45 -8.12
CA GLU A 215 -9.60 -22.17 -9.21
C GLU A 215 -8.76 -20.90 -9.00
N GLU A 216 -9.04 -20.13 -7.96
CA GLU A 216 -8.43 -18.81 -7.71
C GLU A 216 -7.27 -18.91 -6.73
N ARG A 217 -6.08 -18.47 -7.16
CA ARG A 217 -4.90 -18.36 -6.30
C ARG A 217 -4.71 -16.92 -5.85
N ALA A 218 -4.49 -16.73 -4.54
CA ALA A 218 -4.28 -15.43 -3.95
C ALA A 218 -3.17 -15.44 -2.89
N ILE A 219 -2.44 -14.34 -2.81
CA ILE A 219 -1.64 -14.04 -1.63
C ILE A 219 -2.57 -13.49 -0.54
N VAL A 220 -2.54 -14.15 0.62
CA VAL A 220 -3.23 -13.76 1.84
C VAL A 220 -2.24 -12.99 2.70
N VAL A 221 -2.55 -11.74 2.98
CA VAL A 221 -1.73 -10.83 3.80
C VAL A 221 -2.41 -10.60 5.14
N GLU A 222 -1.71 -10.88 6.22
CA GLU A 222 -2.17 -10.54 7.56
C GLU A 222 -2.07 -9.04 7.81
N ARG A 223 -3.18 -8.44 8.25
CA ARG A 223 -3.22 -7.02 8.58
C ARG A 223 -2.47 -6.78 9.88
N TYR A 224 -1.28 -6.19 9.79
CA TYR A 224 -0.49 -5.79 10.97
C TYR A 224 -1.11 -4.62 11.74
N ASP A 225 -2.06 -3.91 11.12
CA ASP A 225 -2.86 -2.87 11.76
C ASP A 225 -4.05 -3.44 12.55
N ARG A 226 -4.02 -4.74 12.85
CA ARG A 226 -5.04 -5.48 13.59
C ARG A 226 -4.36 -6.41 14.59
N HIS A 227 -4.93 -6.52 15.78
CA HIS A 227 -4.42 -7.36 16.85
C HIS A 227 -5.56 -8.09 17.54
N ARG A 228 -5.45 -9.41 17.69
CA ARG A 228 -6.39 -10.20 18.49
C ARG A 228 -5.94 -10.15 19.95
N GLY A 229 -6.77 -9.55 20.80
CA GLY A 229 -6.50 -9.50 22.23
C GLY A 229 -6.61 -10.86 22.90
N ALA A 230 -6.18 -10.94 24.16
CA ALA A 230 -6.26 -12.17 24.97
C ALA A 230 -7.72 -12.64 25.20
N ASP A 231 -8.68 -11.73 25.08
CA ASP A 231 -10.12 -11.99 25.12
C ASP A 231 -10.68 -12.51 23.77
N GLY A 232 -9.82 -12.74 22.77
CA GLY A 232 -10.23 -13.19 21.43
C GLY A 232 -10.77 -12.08 20.53
N VAL A 233 -10.88 -10.83 21.03
CA VAL A 233 -11.47 -9.72 20.29
C VAL A 233 -10.43 -9.04 19.39
N TRP A 234 -10.76 -8.89 18.12
CA TRP A 234 -9.95 -8.16 17.15
C TRP A 234 -10.04 -6.64 17.37
N ARG A 235 -8.89 -6.03 17.65
CA ARG A 235 -8.72 -4.59 17.84
C ARG A 235 -7.93 -3.98 16.70
N ARG A 236 -8.17 -2.70 16.43
CA ARG A 236 -7.42 -1.91 15.44
C ARG A 236 -6.16 -1.35 16.10
N VAL A 237 -5.11 -1.19 15.30
CA VAL A 237 -3.86 -0.52 15.70
C VAL A 237 -3.66 0.63 14.74
N HIS A 238 -3.41 1.83 15.27
CA HIS A 238 -3.20 3.00 14.43
C HIS A 238 -1.98 2.86 13.53
N GLN A 239 -2.13 3.32 12.29
CA GLN A 239 -1.06 3.44 11.31
C GLN A 239 -1.37 4.54 10.30
N GLU A 240 -0.32 5.02 9.65
CA GLU A 240 -0.39 5.91 8.50
C GLU A 240 0.76 5.64 7.53
N ASP A 241 0.56 5.89 6.23
CA ASP A 241 1.64 5.78 5.24
C ASP A 241 2.52 7.05 5.19
N MET A 242 3.68 6.98 4.51
CA MET A 242 4.59 8.14 4.44
C MET A 242 3.98 9.34 3.68
N CYS A 243 3.02 9.12 2.79
CA CYS A 243 2.32 10.22 2.15
C CYS A 243 1.42 10.93 3.16
N GLN A 244 0.71 10.20 4.03
CA GLN A 244 -0.06 10.79 5.13
C GLN A 244 0.84 11.55 6.10
N ALA A 245 1.93 10.93 6.55
CA ALA A 245 2.85 11.52 7.52
C ALA A 245 3.52 12.81 7.00
N LEU A 246 3.71 12.92 5.68
CA LEU A 246 4.30 14.10 5.02
C LEU A 246 3.24 15.03 4.38
N SER A 247 1.94 14.79 4.60
CA SER A 247 0.84 15.56 3.97
C SER A 247 0.92 15.61 2.44
N ILE A 248 1.31 14.51 1.80
CA ILE A 248 1.40 14.36 0.35
C ILE A 248 0.19 13.62 -0.19
N ARG A 249 -0.38 14.17 -1.27
CA ARG A 249 -1.49 13.59 -2.03
C ARG A 249 -1.07 12.26 -2.71
N PRO A 250 -1.93 11.23 -2.78
CA PRO A 250 -1.56 9.92 -3.34
C PRO A 250 -1.11 9.97 -4.82
N GLU A 251 -1.54 11.00 -5.56
CA GLU A 251 -1.10 11.26 -6.94
C GLU A 251 0.41 11.53 -7.03
N PHE A 252 1.03 12.03 -5.96
CA PHE A 252 2.45 12.34 -5.87
C PHE A 252 3.20 11.33 -4.99
N LYS A 253 2.79 10.06 -5.01
CA LYS A 253 3.46 9.02 -4.20
C LYS A 253 4.87 8.65 -4.70
N TYR A 254 5.16 8.90 -5.97
CA TYR A 254 6.46 8.64 -6.59
C TYR A 254 7.35 9.89 -6.53
N GLU A 255 8.64 9.69 -6.24
CA GLU A 255 9.64 10.77 -6.27
C GLU A 255 9.72 11.44 -7.65
N SER A 256 9.60 10.67 -8.74
CA SER A 256 9.59 11.20 -10.12
C SER A 256 8.44 12.17 -10.40
N ASP A 257 7.36 12.08 -9.63
CA ASP A 257 6.17 12.92 -9.76
C ASP A 257 6.18 14.09 -8.74
N GLY A 258 7.31 14.32 -8.05
CA GLY A 258 7.44 15.35 -7.01
C GLY A 258 7.07 14.86 -5.60
N GLY A 259 6.92 13.54 -5.42
CA GLY A 259 6.71 12.90 -4.14
C GLY A 259 7.96 12.82 -3.26
N PRO A 260 7.83 12.28 -2.03
CA PRO A 260 8.94 12.21 -1.10
C PRO A 260 9.92 11.10 -1.49
N GLY A 261 11.19 11.48 -1.58
CA GLY A 261 12.32 10.58 -1.78
C GLY A 261 12.86 9.97 -0.49
N ILE A 262 13.98 9.25 -0.62
CA ILE A 262 14.65 8.59 0.52
C ILE A 262 15.02 9.59 1.61
N ALA A 263 15.57 10.76 1.25
CA ALA A 263 16.01 11.76 2.21
C ALA A 263 14.86 12.29 3.08
N ALA A 264 13.73 12.67 2.46
CA ALA A 264 12.56 13.17 3.18
C ALA A 264 11.98 12.12 4.14
N ILE A 265 11.96 10.84 3.74
CA ILE A 265 11.50 9.76 4.61
C ILE A 265 12.50 9.54 5.75
N VAL A 266 13.81 9.56 5.50
CA VAL A 266 14.83 9.44 6.57
C VAL A 266 14.71 10.59 7.57
N ASP A 267 14.51 11.82 7.10
CA ASP A 267 14.33 12.99 7.97
C ASP A 267 13.08 12.85 8.84
N LEU A 268 11.97 12.39 8.27
CA LEU A 268 10.75 12.08 9.03
C LEU A 268 11.03 11.04 10.13
N LEU A 269 11.64 9.91 9.76
CA LEU A 269 11.91 8.80 10.67
C LEU A 269 12.89 9.18 11.79
N ALA A 270 13.88 10.02 11.47
CA ALA A 270 14.86 10.50 12.43
C ALA A 270 14.22 11.37 13.52
N ASN A 271 13.17 12.12 13.17
CA ASN A 271 12.48 13.08 14.03
C ASN A 271 11.19 12.53 14.68
N SER A 272 10.74 11.32 14.31
CA SER A 272 9.45 10.77 14.78
C SER A 272 9.54 9.84 15.98
N ALA A 273 10.74 9.51 16.49
CA ALA A 273 10.93 8.55 17.57
C ALA A 273 12.07 8.97 18.53
N THR A 274 12.30 8.21 19.60
CA THR A 274 13.49 8.40 20.44
C THR A 274 14.78 8.13 19.64
N ALA A 275 15.91 8.72 20.02
CA ALA A 275 17.16 8.60 19.25
C ALA A 275 17.57 7.14 18.92
N THR A 276 17.38 6.21 19.87
CA THR A 276 17.68 4.78 19.68
C THR A 276 16.69 4.13 18.70
N GLU A 277 15.40 4.44 18.82
CA GLU A 277 14.35 3.90 17.94
C GLU A 277 14.43 4.48 16.53
N SER A 278 14.79 5.75 16.40
CA SER A 278 15.06 6.44 15.13
C SER A 278 16.18 5.76 14.36
N GLY A 279 17.32 5.50 15.00
CA GLY A 279 18.46 4.84 14.34
C GLY A 279 18.11 3.45 13.79
N ARG A 280 17.40 2.64 14.58
CA ARG A 280 16.90 1.33 14.14
C ARG A 280 15.91 1.45 12.98
N THR A 281 14.96 2.38 13.10
CA THR A 281 13.88 2.56 12.13
C THR A 281 14.42 3.05 10.78
N VAL A 282 15.37 3.99 10.80
CA VAL A 282 16.11 4.42 9.59
C VAL A 282 16.88 3.25 8.98
N ALA A 283 17.59 2.45 9.78
CA ALA A 283 18.32 1.29 9.28
C ALA A 283 17.40 0.26 8.62
N GLU A 284 16.22 -0.01 9.20
CA GLU A 284 15.21 -0.89 8.61
C GLU A 284 14.68 -0.35 7.27
N PHE A 285 14.40 0.96 7.18
CA PHE A 285 13.97 1.60 5.93
C PHE A 285 15.06 1.52 4.85
N ILE A 286 16.31 1.87 5.16
CA ILE A 286 17.43 1.79 4.21
C ILE A 286 17.67 0.34 3.77
N THR A 287 17.56 -0.63 4.67
CA THR A 287 17.66 -2.05 4.33
C THR A 287 16.53 -2.47 3.37
N ALA A 288 15.31 -1.97 3.56
CA ALA A 288 14.19 -2.22 2.64
C ALA A 288 14.42 -1.58 1.25
N VAL A 289 14.99 -0.37 1.20
CA VAL A 289 15.39 0.29 -0.06
C VAL A 289 16.46 -0.53 -0.77
N ALA A 290 17.52 -0.93 -0.07
CA ALA A 290 18.59 -1.77 -0.61
C ALA A 290 18.05 -3.11 -1.12
N PHE A 291 17.14 -3.75 -0.37
CA PHE A 291 16.47 -4.97 -0.80
C PHE A 291 15.71 -4.77 -2.12
N ASN A 292 14.92 -3.69 -2.24
CA ASN A 292 14.21 -3.40 -3.49
C ASN A 292 15.16 -3.18 -4.67
N TRP A 293 16.32 -2.56 -4.46
CA TRP A 293 17.35 -2.48 -5.50
C TRP A 293 17.87 -3.86 -5.93
N VAL A 294 18.22 -4.73 -4.97
CA VAL A 294 18.71 -6.10 -5.23
C VAL A 294 17.72 -6.93 -6.04
N VAL A 295 16.42 -6.83 -5.72
CA VAL A 295 15.38 -7.62 -6.40
C VAL A 295 14.77 -6.90 -7.61
N ALA A 296 15.35 -5.78 -8.05
CA ALA A 296 14.81 -4.92 -9.11
C ALA A 296 13.33 -4.56 -8.89
N GLY A 297 12.96 -4.27 -7.65
CA GLY A 297 11.64 -3.78 -7.26
C GLY A 297 11.48 -2.31 -7.61
N THR A 298 10.79 -2.03 -8.72
CA THR A 298 10.69 -0.66 -9.27
C THR A 298 9.51 0.16 -8.74
N ASP A 299 8.69 -0.40 -7.85
CA ASP A 299 7.44 0.21 -7.37
C ASP A 299 7.45 0.49 -5.86
N ALA A 300 8.64 0.75 -5.30
CA ALA A 300 8.85 1.05 -3.89
C ALA A 300 8.60 2.53 -3.56
N HIS A 301 7.35 2.99 -3.75
CA HIS A 301 6.95 4.38 -3.53
C HIS A 301 6.54 4.68 -2.08
N ALA A 302 6.33 5.96 -1.73
CA ALA A 302 6.12 6.41 -0.35
C ALA A 302 4.95 5.72 0.39
N LYS A 303 3.82 5.46 -0.30
CA LYS A 303 2.66 4.73 0.28
C LYS A 303 2.92 3.27 0.65
N ASN A 304 4.08 2.70 0.27
CA ASN A 304 4.46 1.34 0.64
C ASN A 304 5.12 1.28 2.02
N TYR A 305 5.47 2.40 2.62
CA TYR A 305 6.05 2.46 3.96
C TYR A 305 5.04 3.09 4.90
N SER A 306 4.91 2.54 6.11
CA SER A 306 3.96 3.05 7.10
C SER A 306 4.56 3.15 8.49
N LEU A 307 4.03 4.08 9.27
CA LEU A 307 4.24 4.22 10.71
C LEU A 307 3.06 3.56 11.43
N SER A 308 3.30 2.95 12.59
CA SER A 308 2.28 2.27 13.40
C SER A 308 2.56 2.42 14.90
N GLY A 309 1.51 2.60 15.69
CA GLY A 309 1.58 2.84 17.15
C GLY A 309 2.17 4.21 17.50
N GLY A 310 1.76 4.79 18.63
CA GLY A 310 2.24 6.08 19.13
C GLY A 310 3.76 6.23 18.94
N LEU A 311 4.13 7.03 17.94
CA LEU A 311 5.48 7.49 17.59
C LEU A 311 6.64 6.47 17.58
N SER A 312 6.46 5.17 17.30
CA SER A 312 7.66 4.28 17.34
C SER A 312 7.73 2.97 16.53
N ARG A 313 6.92 2.72 15.49
CA ARG A 313 7.16 1.52 14.64
C ARG A 313 6.93 1.76 13.16
N THR A 314 7.98 1.64 12.34
CA THR A 314 7.80 1.46 10.89
C THR A 314 7.43 0.02 10.59
N VAL A 315 6.33 -0.18 9.86
CA VAL A 315 5.99 -1.46 9.26
C VAL A 315 6.00 -1.29 7.75
N LEU A 316 6.73 -2.16 7.06
CA LEU A 316 6.90 -2.12 5.61
C LEU A 316 5.71 -2.83 4.95
N ARG A 317 5.00 -2.16 4.06
CA ARG A 317 4.14 -2.81 3.05
C ARG A 317 4.95 -2.97 1.77
N ARG A 318 4.67 -4.03 1.00
CA ARG A 318 5.05 -4.05 -0.41
C ARG A 318 3.79 -4.14 -1.25
N ARG A 319 3.75 -3.38 -2.33
CA ARG A 319 2.88 -3.62 -3.48
C ARG A 319 3.77 -3.89 -4.69
N GLN A 320 3.62 -5.09 -5.21
CA GLN A 320 3.44 -5.44 -6.63
C GLN A 320 3.80 -4.42 -7.73
N ARG A 321 5.09 -4.41 -8.11
CA ARG A 321 5.58 -4.61 -9.48
C ARG A 321 7.04 -5.06 -9.40
N ALA A 322 7.22 -6.35 -9.17
CA ALA A 322 8.48 -7.03 -9.42
C ALA A 322 8.19 -8.12 -10.46
N SER A 323 7.91 -7.72 -11.70
CA SER A 323 8.33 -8.60 -12.79
C SER A 323 9.85 -8.56 -12.78
N VAL A 324 10.48 -9.48 -12.05
CA VAL A 324 11.84 -9.88 -12.40
C VAL A 324 11.68 -10.55 -13.76
N ARG A 325 11.71 -9.76 -14.84
CA ARG A 325 12.21 -10.29 -16.11
C ARG A 325 13.70 -10.49 -15.87
N LEU A 326 14.06 -11.67 -15.38
CA LEU A 326 15.26 -12.31 -15.89
C LEU A 326 15.01 -12.41 -17.40
N LEU A 327 15.43 -11.38 -18.15
CA LEU A 327 15.75 -11.63 -19.54
C LEU A 327 16.84 -12.69 -19.49
N PRO A 328 16.65 -13.89 -20.07
CA PRO A 328 17.79 -14.73 -20.32
C PRO A 328 18.77 -13.88 -21.13
N SER A 329 20.02 -13.87 -20.69
CA SER A 329 21.14 -13.58 -21.57
C SER A 329 21.06 -14.56 -22.73
N GLN A 330 20.34 -14.21 -23.78
CA GLN A 330 20.55 -14.82 -25.09
C GLN A 330 21.88 -14.25 -25.56
N GLY A 331 22.89 -15.12 -25.49
CA GLY A 331 24.16 -14.89 -26.16
C GLY A 331 23.96 -14.60 -27.64
N ALA A 332 25.03 -14.10 -28.23
CA ALA A 332 25.19 -13.95 -29.66
C ALA A 332 24.57 -15.11 -30.46
N THR A 333 23.49 -14.83 -31.19
CA THR A 333 23.25 -15.36 -32.54
C THR A 333 22.47 -14.28 -33.30
N GLY A 334 23.06 -13.81 -34.40
CA GLY A 334 22.65 -12.59 -35.08
C GLY A 334 21.35 -12.68 -35.86
N ASP A 335 20.77 -11.50 -36.13
CA ASP A 335 20.53 -11.03 -37.50
C ASP A 335 20.24 -9.52 -37.43
N ALA A 336 21.29 -8.73 -37.61
CA ALA A 336 21.18 -7.29 -37.77
C ALA A 336 20.77 -7.00 -39.22
N ARG A 337 19.47 -7.00 -39.52
CA ARG A 337 18.96 -6.39 -40.75
C ARG A 337 17.63 -5.69 -40.50
N ARG A 338 17.69 -4.37 -40.34
CA ARG A 338 16.84 -3.35 -40.99
C ARG A 338 17.01 -2.00 -40.30
N HIS A 339 18.09 -1.30 -40.61
CA HIS A 339 18.04 0.16 -40.71
C HIS A 339 18.62 0.54 -42.06
N GLY A 340 17.78 1.13 -42.91
CA GLY A 340 18.18 1.65 -44.20
C GLY A 340 18.75 3.05 -44.04
N VAL A 341 20.03 3.22 -44.39
CA VAL A 341 20.68 4.46 -44.84
C VAL A 341 21.79 4.03 -45.83
N PRO A 342 22.04 4.76 -46.95
CA PRO A 342 22.60 4.19 -48.18
C PRO A 342 24.10 3.93 -48.14
N ALA A 343 24.53 2.95 -48.95
CA ALA A 343 25.91 2.59 -49.19
C ALA A 343 26.65 3.65 -50.02
N ASP A 344 27.81 4.07 -49.55
CA ASP A 344 28.88 4.57 -50.40
C ASP A 344 30.16 3.77 -50.12
N SER A 345 30.82 3.44 -51.22
CA SER A 345 31.80 2.37 -51.39
C SER A 345 33.21 2.77 -50.93
N GLY A 346 33.79 2.00 -50.02
CA GLY A 346 35.20 2.07 -49.66
C GLY A 346 35.72 0.74 -49.13
N ALA A 347 36.32 -0.06 -50.01
CA ALA A 347 36.91 -1.36 -49.69
C ALA A 347 38.08 -1.23 -48.68
N PRO A 348 38.19 -2.11 -47.67
CA PRO A 348 39.29 -2.06 -46.70
C PRO A 348 40.52 -2.81 -47.22
N ARG A 349 41.67 -2.12 -47.18
CA ARG A 349 43.01 -2.70 -47.38
C ARG A 349 43.32 -3.70 -46.25
N ALA A 350 43.64 -4.93 -46.66
CA ALA A 350 44.22 -5.95 -45.81
C ALA A 350 45.65 -5.58 -45.39
N LEU A 351 45.96 -5.72 -44.10
CA LEU A 351 47.33 -5.84 -43.61
C LEU A 351 47.55 -7.27 -43.17
N GLY A 352 48.24 -8.02 -44.02
CA GLY A 352 48.71 -9.37 -43.74
C GLY A 352 49.93 -9.35 -42.83
N THR A 353 49.98 -10.32 -41.93
CA THR A 353 51.23 -10.81 -41.34
C THR A 353 51.73 -11.96 -42.19
N THR A 354 52.85 -11.77 -42.90
CA THR A 354 53.61 -12.84 -43.54
C THR A 354 54.96 -12.99 -42.84
N ARG A 355 55.27 -14.23 -42.45
CA ARG A 355 56.64 -14.72 -42.37
C ARG A 355 56.65 -16.17 -42.86
N SER A 356 57.23 -16.37 -44.04
CA SER A 356 57.92 -17.60 -44.43
C SER A 356 59.14 -17.22 -45.25
N GLU A 357 60.24 -17.92 -44.96
CA GLU A 357 61.61 -17.78 -45.47
C GLU A 357 61.67 -17.99 -47.00
N VAL A 358 62.71 -17.56 -47.74
CA VAL A 358 63.95 -18.34 -47.95
C VAL A 358 64.97 -17.53 -48.80
N GLN A 359 66.25 -17.61 -48.41
CA GLN A 359 67.54 -17.43 -49.16
C GLN A 359 67.80 -16.18 -50.03
N ALA A 360 68.91 -15.48 -49.78
CA ALA A 360 70.20 -15.69 -50.49
C ALA A 360 71.32 -14.75 -49.98
N ARG A 361 72.55 -15.25 -50.12
CA ARG A 361 73.85 -14.74 -49.66
C ARG A 361 74.30 -13.46 -50.37
N SER A 362 75.16 -12.67 -49.70
CA SER A 362 76.55 -12.31 -50.10
C SER A 362 76.90 -10.86 -49.77
N GLY A 363 78.05 -10.65 -49.11
CA GLY A 363 78.68 -9.34 -48.92
C GLY A 363 79.17 -9.14 -47.51
#